data_AF-A0A377J8B7-F1
#
_entry.id   AF-A0A377J8B7-F1
#
_cell.length_a   1.000
_cell.length_b   1.000
_cell.length_c   1.000
_cell.angle_alpha   90.00
_cell.angle_beta   90.00
_cell.angle_gamma   90.00
#
_symmetry.space_group_name_H-M   'P 1'
#
loop_
_entity.id
_entity.type
_entity.pdbx_description
1 polymer ?
#
loop_
_entity_poly.entity_id
_entity_poly.type
_entity_poly.pdbx_seq_one_letter_code
_entity_poly.pdbx_strand_id
1 'polypeptide(L)'
;MKLNKLLTAMLVAGLSLTAAASDEVKRVDTTVTAEVTEDVAGKQTDSDVVQVKDDVDTADVIDEKLNTYIAKIKRNLHNQGKQHSVFVYSGSAEIMADRNDPRWTEFRVAALDKAVLEAQKEYLQTLNTNVDNNMLYSMTKNSGLPTPTEEDFQSDSKMASFIDKVVAVLEGKLDKELQEMGIDPKEFDTAPPSIKRDLFKESVIKQTVRASYGDLAGMMVIKTFEEIRDSGQGTVGVVLALSANKRDQVRAMIDSDGQIAPQKDKANPKMTSIYDMFYNQKDTLYLKAGTQVAYDSEGYPMLISYGQAGVTYASSSAERKIERKAAKSFATNNAWASLAQTYNLNGDFQESTSEESRVSKSEQFDLIAGAVRKKSPGLTNELIKAVEQSASMTSSLQNMTGVSTEFEWSRKHPVMGHEMVGTVLVWHPKKIVSTKNMANGMRADKLEQEALGAESLSGSINSAESEDMFDAADF
;
A
#
# COMPACT_ATOMS: atom_id res chain seq x y z
N MET A 1 -39.77 6.99 79.09
CA MET A 1 -38.39 7.10 78.59
C MET A 1 -38.14 8.58 78.29
N LYS A 2 -37.59 9.36 79.24
CA LYS A 2 -36.16 9.76 79.33
C LYS A 2 -35.61 10.21 77.96
N LEU A 3 -35.06 11.40 77.72
CA LEU A 3 -34.77 12.62 78.50
C LEU A 3 -34.37 13.72 77.48
N ASN A 4 -34.72 15.00 77.74
CA ASN A 4 -33.96 16.26 77.56
C ASN A 4 -32.54 16.19 76.92
N LYS A 5 -31.95 17.21 76.25
CA LYS A 5 -32.19 18.64 76.00
C LYS A 5 -31.01 19.15 75.14
N LEU A 6 -31.24 20.26 74.43
CA LEU A 6 -30.33 21.38 74.11
C LEU A 6 -29.04 21.20 73.27
N LEU A 7 -29.00 21.98 72.17
CA LEU A 7 -28.06 23.08 71.88
C LEU A 7 -26.55 22.77 71.83
N THR A 8 -25.89 23.14 70.72
CA THR A 8 -24.92 24.27 70.61
C THR A 8 -23.95 24.02 69.44
N ALA A 9 -23.49 25.13 68.87
CA ALA A 9 -22.73 25.28 67.64
C ALA A 9 -21.26 24.79 67.68
N MET A 10 -20.78 24.46 66.48
CA MET A 10 -19.48 24.85 65.88
C MET A 10 -18.18 24.53 66.64
N LEU A 11 -17.39 23.60 66.12
CA LEU A 11 -15.94 23.80 66.02
C LEU A 11 -15.30 22.97 64.89
N VAL A 12 -14.42 23.68 64.19
CA VAL A 12 -13.65 23.36 62.99
C VAL A 12 -12.55 22.33 63.30
N ALA A 13 -12.33 21.39 62.38
CA ALA A 13 -11.02 21.00 61.83
C ALA A 13 -11.02 19.52 61.37
N GLY A 14 -10.59 19.28 60.13
CA GLY A 14 -10.08 17.95 59.74
C GLY A 14 -10.38 17.51 58.31
N LEU A 15 -9.56 17.98 57.36
CA LEU A 15 -8.93 17.17 56.29
C LEU A 15 -9.87 16.39 55.35
N SER A 16 -10.20 16.94 54.18
CA SER A 16 -9.46 16.77 52.91
C SER A 16 -9.70 15.43 52.21
N LEU A 17 -10.47 15.45 51.12
CA LEU A 17 -10.12 14.93 49.78
C LEU A 17 -11.40 14.92 48.93
N THR A 18 -11.54 15.94 48.09
CA THR A 18 -12.46 15.92 46.96
C THR A 18 -11.99 14.86 45.98
N ALA A 19 -12.69 13.73 45.93
CA ALA A 19 -12.57 12.78 44.85
C ALA A 19 -13.01 13.47 43.56
N ALA A 20 -12.04 13.72 42.68
CA ALA A 20 -12.30 13.99 41.28
C ALA A 20 -13.05 12.77 40.72
N ALA A 21 -14.21 13.02 40.14
CA ALA A 21 -14.92 12.04 39.34
C ALA A 21 -14.05 11.71 38.12
N SER A 22 -13.36 10.58 38.18
CA SER A 22 -12.78 9.95 37.01
C SER A 22 -13.91 9.25 36.27
N ASP A 23 -14.24 9.76 35.08
CA ASP A 23 -14.95 9.00 34.07
C ASP A 23 -14.22 7.67 33.88
N GLU A 24 -14.88 6.57 34.23
CA GLU A 24 -14.47 5.24 33.80
C GLU A 24 -14.62 5.19 32.28
N VAL A 25 -13.54 5.51 31.58
CA VAL A 25 -13.31 5.06 30.21
C VAL A 25 -13.41 3.53 30.26
N LYS A 26 -14.53 2.99 29.75
CA LYS A 26 -14.68 1.56 29.48
C LYS A 26 -13.47 1.13 28.65
N ARG A 27 -12.51 0.47 29.29
CA ARG A 27 -11.41 -0.21 28.62
C ARG A 27 -12.04 -1.29 27.74
N VAL A 28 -12.04 -1.05 26.44
CA VAL A 28 -12.32 -2.08 25.44
C VAL A 28 -11.23 -3.13 25.60
N ASP A 29 -11.65 -4.35 25.95
CA ASP A 29 -10.79 -5.53 26.00
C ASP A 29 -10.31 -5.85 24.57
N THR A 30 -9.04 -5.57 24.28
CA THR A 30 -8.41 -5.76 22.96
C THR A 30 -7.77 -7.14 22.78
N THR A 31 -8.02 -8.09 23.68
CA THR A 31 -7.29 -9.37 23.74
C THR A 31 -7.57 -10.36 22.60
N VAL A 32 -8.43 -10.04 21.63
CA VAL A 32 -8.60 -10.85 20.41
C VAL A 32 -8.57 -9.97 19.17
N THR A 33 -7.36 -9.62 18.72
CA THR A 33 -7.12 -8.94 17.45
C THR A 33 -7.64 -9.83 16.31
N ALA A 34 -8.61 -9.32 15.54
CA ALA A 34 -9.10 -9.97 14.34
C ALA A 34 -8.06 -9.80 13.22
N GLU A 35 -7.25 -10.82 13.02
CA GLU A 35 -6.18 -10.82 12.05
C GLU A 35 -6.24 -12.08 11.19
N VAL A 36 -6.21 -11.93 9.86
CA VAL A 36 -5.91 -13.06 8.97
C VAL A 36 -4.43 -13.39 9.19
N THR A 37 -4.15 -14.49 9.89
CA THR A 37 -2.78 -14.93 10.16
C THR A 37 -2.15 -15.56 8.93
N GLU A 38 -0.81 -15.57 8.87
CA GLU A 38 -0.06 -16.25 7.80
C GLU A 38 -0.41 -17.75 7.70
N ASP A 39 -0.76 -18.40 8.81
CA ASP A 39 -1.20 -19.81 8.82
C ASP A 39 -2.53 -20.01 8.06
N VAL A 40 -3.44 -19.04 8.15
CA VAL A 40 -4.75 -19.09 7.49
C VAL A 40 -4.62 -18.66 6.04
N ALA A 41 -3.88 -17.57 5.79
CA ALA A 41 -3.58 -17.07 4.46
C ALA A 41 -2.68 -18.02 3.65
N GLY A 42 -1.88 -18.85 4.32
CA GLY A 42 -0.85 -19.64 3.67
C GLY A 42 0.30 -18.79 3.12
N LYS A 43 1.47 -19.39 3.03
CA LYS A 43 2.65 -18.72 2.47
C LYS A 43 2.48 -18.51 0.97
N GLN A 44 2.93 -17.35 0.48
CA GLN A 44 3.06 -17.11 -0.95
C GLN A 44 4.35 -17.74 -1.44
N THR A 45 4.30 -18.48 -2.55
CA THR A 45 5.47 -19.18 -3.10
C THR A 45 5.38 -19.27 -4.62
N ASP A 46 6.45 -19.73 -5.26
CA ASP A 46 6.47 -19.99 -6.70
C ASP A 46 5.40 -21.01 -7.16
N SER A 47 4.79 -21.81 -6.25
CA SER A 47 3.66 -22.67 -6.63
C SER A 47 2.37 -21.91 -6.89
N ASP A 48 2.28 -20.63 -6.48
CA ASP A 48 1.15 -19.76 -6.80
C ASP A 48 1.23 -19.22 -8.25
N VAL A 49 2.34 -19.49 -8.95
CA VAL A 49 2.60 -19.06 -10.34
C VAL A 49 2.70 -20.29 -11.21
N VAL A 50 1.74 -20.47 -12.11
CA VAL A 50 1.59 -21.70 -12.89
C VAL A 50 1.68 -21.40 -14.38
N GLN A 51 2.42 -22.25 -15.09
CA GLN A 51 2.44 -22.27 -16.54
C GLN A 51 1.35 -23.24 -17.04
N VAL A 52 0.48 -22.76 -17.92
CA VAL A 52 -0.58 -23.53 -18.56
C VAL A 52 -0.44 -23.52 -20.07
N LYS A 53 -1.18 -24.40 -20.74
CA LYS A 53 -1.22 -24.47 -22.19
C LYS A 53 -1.98 -23.27 -22.78
N ASP A 54 -1.74 -22.99 -24.06
CA ASP A 54 -2.35 -21.84 -24.74
C ASP A 54 -3.89 -21.93 -24.89
N ASP A 55 -4.47 -23.14 -24.86
CA ASP A 55 -5.91 -23.37 -24.96
C ASP A 55 -6.66 -23.19 -23.63
N VAL A 56 -5.94 -22.93 -22.53
CA VAL A 56 -6.52 -22.72 -21.20
C VAL A 56 -6.99 -21.27 -21.05
N ASP A 57 -8.24 -21.11 -20.62
CA ASP A 57 -8.75 -19.83 -20.15
C ASP A 57 -8.15 -19.53 -18.76
N THR A 58 -7.15 -18.66 -18.73
CA THR A 58 -6.45 -18.27 -17.50
C THR A 58 -7.32 -17.45 -16.57
N ALA A 59 -8.34 -16.76 -17.07
CA ALA A 59 -9.27 -16.00 -16.24
C ALA A 59 -10.15 -16.94 -15.41
N ASP A 60 -10.74 -17.95 -16.03
CA ASP A 60 -11.57 -18.95 -15.35
C ASP A 60 -10.78 -19.69 -14.25
N VAL A 61 -9.52 -20.08 -14.53
CA VAL A 61 -8.66 -20.77 -13.55
C VAL A 61 -8.32 -19.85 -12.38
N ILE A 62 -8.00 -18.58 -12.64
CA ILE A 62 -7.74 -17.61 -11.57
C ILE A 62 -8.99 -17.39 -10.74
N ASP A 63 -10.17 -17.26 -11.35
CA ASP A 63 -11.43 -17.07 -10.64
C ASP A 63 -11.75 -18.26 -9.72
N GLU A 64 -11.51 -19.49 -10.17
CA GLU A 64 -11.66 -20.68 -9.32
C GLU A 64 -10.70 -20.66 -8.12
N LYS A 65 -9.42 -20.30 -8.34
CA LYS A 65 -8.41 -20.18 -7.27
C LYS A 65 -8.79 -19.10 -6.26
N LEU A 66 -9.21 -17.93 -6.72
CA LEU A 66 -9.66 -16.82 -5.89
C LEU A 66 -10.88 -17.23 -5.06
N ASN A 67 -11.90 -17.81 -5.68
CA ASN A 67 -13.11 -18.26 -5.00
C ASN A 67 -12.81 -19.33 -3.93
N THR A 68 -11.97 -20.31 -4.27
CA THR A 68 -11.56 -21.38 -3.34
C THR A 68 -10.82 -20.79 -2.14
N TYR A 69 -9.89 -19.89 -2.39
CA TYR A 69 -9.11 -19.23 -1.34
C TYR A 69 -10.00 -18.37 -0.43
N ILE A 70 -10.85 -17.52 -1.01
CA ILE A 70 -11.76 -16.64 -0.27
C ILE A 70 -12.73 -17.48 0.56
N ALA A 71 -13.26 -18.58 0.03
CA ALA A 71 -14.14 -19.47 0.78
C ALA A 71 -13.43 -20.09 2.00
N LYS A 72 -12.13 -20.44 1.88
CA LYS A 72 -11.31 -20.89 3.01
C LYS A 72 -11.18 -19.79 4.07
N ILE A 73 -10.84 -18.57 3.67
CA ILE A 73 -10.69 -17.43 4.60
C ILE A 73 -12.02 -17.11 5.29
N LYS A 74 -13.11 -16.94 4.54
CA LYS A 74 -14.45 -16.63 5.09
C LYS A 74 -14.90 -17.68 6.10
N ARG A 75 -14.68 -18.98 5.82
CA ARG A 75 -14.99 -20.07 6.76
C ARG A 75 -14.16 -19.98 8.04
N ASN A 76 -12.86 -19.69 7.92
CA ASN A 76 -11.99 -19.50 9.07
C ASN A 76 -12.44 -18.31 9.93
N LEU A 77 -12.73 -17.17 9.31
CA LEU A 77 -13.24 -15.97 9.99
C LEU A 77 -14.57 -16.24 10.69
N HIS A 78 -15.48 -16.96 10.04
CA HIS A 78 -16.75 -17.37 10.65
C HIS A 78 -16.54 -18.26 11.88
N ASN A 79 -15.65 -19.25 11.79
CA ASN A 79 -15.34 -20.14 12.92
C ASN A 79 -14.70 -19.41 14.10
N GLN A 80 -14.02 -18.29 13.85
CA GLN A 80 -13.46 -17.40 14.87
C GLN A 80 -14.44 -16.31 15.34
N GLY A 81 -15.64 -16.23 14.76
CA GLY A 81 -16.60 -15.16 15.04
C GLY A 81 -16.14 -13.76 14.58
N LYS A 82 -15.24 -13.68 13.60
CA LYS A 82 -14.58 -12.43 13.14
C LYS A 82 -15.10 -11.89 11.80
N GLN A 83 -16.13 -12.51 11.22
CA GLN A 83 -16.71 -12.14 9.92
C GLN A 83 -17.27 -10.71 9.82
N HIS A 84 -17.47 -10.02 10.96
CA HIS A 84 -17.94 -8.63 11.02
C HIS A 84 -16.80 -7.60 11.08
N SER A 85 -15.56 -8.06 11.27
CA SER A 85 -14.38 -7.20 11.52
C SER A 85 -13.31 -7.31 10.42
N VAL A 86 -13.45 -8.32 9.55
CA VAL A 86 -12.57 -8.56 8.41
C VAL A 86 -13.43 -8.91 7.20
N PHE A 87 -13.26 -8.13 6.14
CA PHE A 87 -13.87 -8.37 4.84
C PHE A 87 -12.80 -8.77 3.83
N VAL A 88 -13.17 -9.57 2.82
CA VAL A 88 -12.25 -10.12 1.83
C VAL A 88 -12.83 -9.88 0.44
N TYR A 89 -12.00 -9.32 -0.43
CA TYR A 89 -12.31 -8.94 -1.80
C TYR A 89 -11.24 -9.47 -2.74
N SER A 90 -11.55 -9.56 -4.03
CA SER A 90 -10.63 -10.05 -5.04
C SER A 90 -10.78 -9.33 -6.36
N GLY A 91 -9.70 -9.34 -7.13
CA GLY A 91 -9.69 -8.80 -8.48
C GLY A 91 -8.68 -9.57 -9.31
N SER A 92 -8.88 -9.52 -10.63
CA SER A 92 -7.99 -10.14 -11.60
C SER A 92 -7.75 -9.20 -12.77
N ALA A 93 -6.64 -9.40 -13.47
CA ALA A 93 -6.31 -8.65 -14.67
C ALA A 93 -5.40 -9.46 -15.59
N GLU A 94 -5.53 -9.24 -16.90
CA GLU A 94 -4.78 -9.96 -17.91
C GLU A 94 -3.39 -9.36 -18.15
N ILE A 95 -2.41 -10.24 -18.37
CA ILE A 95 -1.09 -9.93 -18.91
C ILE A 95 -1.19 -10.04 -20.43
N MET A 96 -1.30 -8.89 -21.10
CA MET A 96 -1.43 -8.81 -22.56
C MET A 96 -0.08 -8.64 -23.24
N ALA A 97 0.85 -9.58 -23.00
CA ALA A 97 2.19 -9.54 -23.56
C ALA A 97 2.67 -10.92 -24.00
N ASP A 98 3.32 -10.97 -25.16
CA ASP A 98 3.95 -12.20 -25.66
C ASP A 98 5.18 -12.56 -24.83
N ARG A 99 5.51 -13.85 -24.80
CA ARG A 99 6.62 -14.43 -24.03
C ARG A 99 7.95 -13.76 -24.30
N ASN A 100 8.17 -13.34 -25.54
CA ASN A 100 9.42 -12.72 -25.97
C ASN A 100 9.38 -11.19 -25.92
N ASP A 101 8.28 -10.55 -25.48
CA ASP A 101 8.26 -9.09 -25.33
C ASP A 101 9.28 -8.68 -24.26
N PRO A 102 10.29 -7.85 -24.59
CA PRO A 102 11.25 -7.31 -23.65
C PRO A 102 10.64 -6.64 -22.41
N ARG A 103 9.41 -6.17 -22.51
CA ARG A 103 8.67 -5.44 -21.47
C ARG A 103 7.64 -6.33 -20.77
N TRP A 104 7.65 -7.64 -21.00
CA TRP A 104 6.66 -8.56 -20.41
C TRP A 104 6.47 -8.35 -18.89
N THR A 105 7.55 -8.12 -18.16
CA THR A 105 7.51 -7.83 -16.72
C THR A 105 6.79 -6.52 -16.36
N GLU A 106 6.82 -5.52 -17.23
CA GLU A 106 6.07 -4.27 -17.03
C GLU A 106 4.57 -4.52 -17.18
N PHE A 107 4.16 -5.33 -18.17
CA PHE A 107 2.78 -5.76 -18.31
C PHE A 107 2.30 -6.58 -17.11
N ARG A 108 3.16 -7.45 -16.56
CA ARG A 108 2.86 -8.21 -15.34
C ARG A 108 2.71 -7.31 -14.10
N VAL A 109 3.53 -6.28 -13.95
CA VAL A 109 3.37 -5.27 -12.88
C VAL A 109 2.07 -4.51 -13.05
N ALA A 110 1.76 -4.04 -14.26
CA ALA A 110 0.51 -3.34 -14.56
C ALA A 110 -0.74 -4.22 -14.31
N ALA A 111 -0.69 -5.49 -14.67
CA ALA A 111 -1.75 -6.45 -14.37
C ALA A 111 -1.92 -6.63 -12.86
N LEU A 112 -0.83 -6.71 -12.08
CA LEU A 112 -0.92 -6.79 -10.63
C LEU A 112 -1.60 -5.56 -10.02
N ASP A 113 -1.20 -4.36 -10.45
CA ASP A 113 -1.79 -3.10 -9.97
C ASP A 113 -3.28 -2.99 -10.35
N LYS A 114 -3.64 -3.43 -11.56
CA LYS A 114 -5.03 -3.47 -12.03
C LYS A 114 -5.88 -4.49 -11.26
N ALA A 115 -5.33 -5.66 -10.95
CA ALA A 115 -6.01 -6.66 -10.14
C ALA A 115 -6.29 -6.12 -8.72
N VAL A 116 -5.33 -5.37 -8.14
CA VAL A 116 -5.54 -4.67 -6.86
C VAL A 116 -6.66 -3.65 -6.99
N LEU A 117 -6.66 -2.82 -8.05
CA LEU A 117 -7.71 -1.82 -8.27
C LEU A 117 -9.11 -2.44 -8.42
N GLU A 118 -9.25 -3.54 -9.16
CA GLU A 118 -10.53 -4.24 -9.32
C GLU A 118 -11.02 -4.82 -7.98
N ALA A 119 -10.13 -5.33 -7.12
CA ALA A 119 -10.50 -5.76 -5.77
C ALA A 119 -10.98 -4.60 -4.89
N GLN A 120 -10.36 -3.42 -5.01
CA GLN A 120 -10.79 -2.22 -4.30
C GLN A 120 -12.18 -1.74 -4.78
N LYS A 121 -12.43 -1.83 -6.08
CA LYS A 121 -13.73 -1.53 -6.70
C LYS A 121 -14.83 -2.46 -6.20
N GLU A 122 -14.57 -3.76 -6.05
CA GLU A 122 -15.53 -4.71 -5.48
C GLU A 122 -15.99 -4.25 -4.08
N TYR A 123 -15.07 -3.81 -3.22
CA TYR A 123 -15.42 -3.23 -1.92
C TYR A 123 -16.31 -2.00 -2.05
N LEU A 124 -15.97 -1.06 -2.92
CA LEU A 124 -16.77 0.16 -3.10
C LEU A 124 -18.21 -0.16 -3.50
N GLN A 125 -18.41 -1.13 -4.39
CA GLN A 125 -19.74 -1.59 -4.80
C GLN A 125 -20.58 -2.14 -3.63
N THR A 126 -19.94 -2.66 -2.57
CA THR A 126 -20.67 -3.10 -1.36
C THR A 126 -21.17 -1.96 -0.49
N LEU A 127 -20.47 -0.82 -0.47
CA LEU A 127 -20.86 0.33 0.36
C LEU A 127 -22.07 1.05 -0.20
N ASN A 128 -22.27 1.00 -1.52
CA ASN A 128 -23.36 1.69 -2.17
C ASN A 128 -23.67 1.03 -3.53
N THR A 129 -24.87 0.49 -3.69
CA THR A 129 -25.29 -0.25 -4.90
C THR A 129 -25.48 0.65 -6.13
N ASN A 130 -25.43 1.97 -5.97
CA ASN A 130 -25.49 2.98 -7.03
C ASN A 130 -24.18 3.81 -7.12
N VAL A 131 -23.04 3.24 -6.68
CA VAL A 131 -21.73 3.92 -6.66
C VAL A 131 -21.39 4.45 -8.03
N ASP A 132 -21.36 3.61 -9.06
CA ASP A 132 -20.93 3.97 -10.40
C ASP A 132 -21.64 5.22 -10.93
N ASN A 133 -22.94 5.37 -10.64
CA ASN A 133 -23.75 6.50 -11.11
C ASN A 133 -23.46 7.80 -10.34
N ASN A 134 -23.42 7.74 -9.00
CA ASN A 134 -23.20 8.90 -8.15
C ASN A 134 -21.75 9.41 -8.24
N MET A 135 -20.81 8.48 -8.36
CA MET A 135 -19.38 8.69 -8.57
C MET A 135 -19.09 9.37 -9.90
N LEU A 136 -19.59 8.78 -10.99
CA LEU A 136 -19.44 9.35 -12.33
C LEU A 136 -20.10 10.72 -12.41
N TYR A 137 -21.28 10.89 -11.79
CA TYR A 137 -21.95 12.18 -11.68
C TYR A 137 -21.12 13.22 -10.91
N SER A 138 -20.56 12.86 -9.75
CA SER A 138 -19.77 13.79 -8.94
C SER A 138 -18.47 14.24 -9.64
N MET A 139 -17.76 13.30 -10.27
CA MET A 139 -16.51 13.59 -10.97
C MET A 139 -16.76 14.42 -12.23
N THR A 140 -17.75 14.04 -13.04
CA THR A 140 -18.04 14.78 -14.28
C THR A 140 -18.51 16.20 -14.00
N LYS A 141 -19.36 16.39 -12.98
CA LYS A 141 -19.83 17.71 -12.57
C LYS A 141 -18.71 18.61 -12.06
N ASN A 142 -17.79 18.08 -11.26
CA ASN A 142 -16.69 18.87 -10.68
C ASN A 142 -15.58 19.18 -11.69
N SER A 143 -15.38 18.32 -12.70
CA SER A 143 -14.34 18.48 -13.72
C SER A 143 -14.82 19.19 -15.01
N GLY A 144 -16.04 19.73 -15.02
CA GLY A 144 -16.61 20.42 -16.19
C GLY A 144 -16.86 19.49 -17.39
N LEU A 145 -17.08 18.21 -17.15
CA LEU A 145 -17.35 17.19 -18.15
C LEU A 145 -18.86 17.03 -18.37
N PRO A 146 -19.29 16.39 -19.49
CA PRO A 146 -20.68 16.00 -19.67
C PRO A 146 -21.18 15.22 -18.45
N THR A 147 -22.26 15.69 -17.84
CA THR A 147 -22.84 15.05 -16.64
C THR A 147 -23.83 13.97 -17.08
N PRO A 148 -23.79 12.76 -16.51
CA PRO A 148 -24.70 11.69 -16.91
C PRO A 148 -26.12 12.00 -16.43
N THR A 149 -27.10 11.58 -17.22
CA THR A 149 -28.53 11.62 -16.94
C THR A 149 -29.03 10.23 -16.52
N GLU A 150 -30.23 10.15 -15.93
CA GLU A 150 -30.86 8.86 -15.61
C GLU A 150 -30.98 7.94 -16.85
N GLU A 151 -31.10 8.52 -18.04
CA GLU A 151 -31.20 7.76 -19.28
C GLU A 151 -29.90 7.03 -19.64
N ASP A 152 -28.75 7.62 -19.31
CA ASP A 152 -27.43 7.06 -19.61
C ASP A 152 -27.16 5.75 -18.85
N PHE A 153 -27.86 5.52 -17.73
CA PHE A 153 -27.72 4.33 -16.88
C PHE A 153 -28.69 3.19 -17.23
N GLN A 154 -29.58 3.36 -18.22
CA GLN A 154 -30.59 2.36 -18.55
C GLN A 154 -30.06 1.14 -19.32
N SER A 155 -28.86 1.23 -19.91
CA SER A 155 -28.23 0.13 -20.65
C SER A 155 -26.73 0.37 -20.83
N ASP A 156 -25.98 -0.72 -20.98
CA ASP A 156 -24.53 -0.67 -21.25
C ASP A 156 -24.20 0.14 -22.50
N SER A 157 -25.04 0.07 -23.54
CA SER A 157 -24.84 0.85 -24.77
C SER A 157 -25.00 2.35 -24.57
N LYS A 158 -25.95 2.77 -23.72
CA LYS A 158 -26.17 4.20 -23.42
C LYS A 158 -25.03 4.73 -22.54
N MET A 159 -24.61 3.93 -21.56
CA MET A 159 -23.43 4.22 -20.74
C MET A 159 -22.17 4.36 -21.59
N ALA A 160 -21.91 3.41 -22.49
CA ALA A 160 -20.77 3.49 -23.40
C ALA A 160 -20.79 4.76 -24.26
N SER A 161 -21.96 5.13 -24.80
CA SER A 161 -22.12 6.37 -25.57
C SER A 161 -21.90 7.63 -24.73
N PHE A 162 -22.33 7.61 -23.47
CA PHE A 162 -22.05 8.70 -22.53
C PHE A 162 -20.54 8.84 -22.28
N ILE A 163 -19.86 7.72 -21.98
CA ILE A 163 -18.40 7.73 -21.76
C ILE A 163 -17.66 8.22 -23.02
N ASP A 164 -18.12 7.85 -24.23
CA ASP A 164 -17.53 8.36 -25.48
C ASP A 164 -17.60 9.90 -25.57
N LYS A 165 -18.71 10.50 -25.13
CA LYS A 165 -18.84 11.98 -25.07
C LYS A 165 -17.88 12.58 -24.05
N VAL A 166 -17.71 11.94 -22.89
CA VAL A 166 -16.76 12.39 -21.88
C VAL A 166 -15.33 12.33 -22.42
N VAL A 167 -14.94 11.22 -23.02
CA VAL A 167 -13.62 11.05 -23.66
C VAL A 167 -13.37 12.11 -24.72
N ALA A 168 -14.35 12.42 -25.57
CA ALA A 168 -14.22 13.48 -26.57
C ALA A 168 -13.97 14.87 -25.96
N VAL A 169 -14.52 15.16 -24.78
CA VAL A 169 -14.22 16.41 -24.05
C VAL A 169 -12.83 16.37 -23.41
N LEU A 170 -12.41 15.21 -22.87
CA LEU A 170 -11.07 15.00 -22.31
C LEU A 170 -9.97 15.21 -23.36
N GLU A 171 -10.19 14.81 -24.62
CA GLU A 171 -9.25 15.06 -25.72
C GLU A 171 -8.99 16.56 -25.99
N GLY A 172 -9.91 17.43 -25.56
CA GLY A 172 -9.76 18.89 -25.67
C GLY A 172 -9.25 19.57 -24.40
N LYS A 173 -9.01 18.82 -23.31
CA LYS A 173 -8.52 19.37 -22.04
C LYS A 173 -7.01 19.56 -22.05
N LEU A 174 -6.53 20.47 -21.21
CA LEU A 174 -5.11 20.68 -20.98
C LEU A 174 -4.50 19.51 -20.20
N ASP A 175 -3.24 19.17 -20.48
CA ASP A 175 -2.47 18.12 -19.76
C ASP A 175 -2.60 18.21 -18.25
N LYS A 176 -2.59 19.44 -17.70
CA LYS A 176 -2.71 19.66 -16.26
C LYS A 176 -4.07 19.19 -15.72
N GLU A 177 -5.15 19.42 -16.46
CA GLU A 177 -6.49 19.00 -16.04
C GLU A 177 -6.66 17.47 -16.13
N LEU A 178 -6.02 16.82 -17.10
CA LEU A 178 -5.95 15.36 -17.18
C LEU A 178 -5.16 14.78 -15.99
N GLN A 179 -4.03 15.41 -15.66
CA GLN A 179 -3.23 15.04 -14.50
C GLN A 179 -4.01 15.17 -13.20
N GLU A 180 -4.68 16.31 -12.95
CA GLU A 180 -5.53 16.52 -11.77
C GLU A 180 -6.67 15.49 -11.67
N MET A 181 -7.05 14.90 -12.80
CA MET A 181 -8.03 13.83 -12.87
C MET A 181 -7.47 12.42 -12.66
N GLY A 182 -6.16 12.24 -12.55
CA GLY A 182 -5.52 10.93 -12.46
C GLY A 182 -5.35 10.19 -13.76
N ILE A 183 -5.26 10.93 -14.86
CA ILE A 183 -5.03 10.41 -16.20
C ILE A 183 -3.67 10.92 -16.67
N ASP A 184 -2.76 10.02 -17.07
CA ASP A 184 -1.49 10.43 -17.70
C ASP A 184 -1.79 11.00 -19.10
N PRO A 185 -1.50 12.30 -19.36
CA PRO A 185 -1.78 12.93 -20.65
C PRO A 185 -1.09 12.22 -21.82
N LYS A 186 0.14 11.73 -21.62
CA LYS A 186 0.91 11.09 -22.68
C LYS A 186 0.41 9.70 -23.01
N GLU A 187 -0.12 9.01 -22.02
CA GLU A 187 -0.77 7.73 -22.25
C GLU A 187 -2.10 7.96 -22.97
N PHE A 188 -2.90 8.88 -22.44
CA PHE A 188 -4.22 9.23 -22.96
C PHE A 188 -4.18 9.70 -24.42
N ASP A 189 -3.32 10.65 -24.78
CA ASP A 189 -3.23 11.20 -26.14
C ASP A 189 -2.89 10.15 -27.19
N THR A 190 -2.05 9.18 -26.82
CA THR A 190 -1.58 8.14 -27.74
C THR A 190 -2.47 6.90 -27.75
N ALA A 191 -3.45 6.83 -26.85
CA ALA A 191 -4.31 5.68 -26.68
C ALA A 191 -5.45 5.63 -27.72
N PRO A 192 -5.80 4.43 -28.23
CA PRO A 192 -7.03 4.23 -28.97
C PRO A 192 -8.27 4.57 -28.13
N PRO A 193 -9.43 4.88 -28.75
CA PRO A 193 -10.65 5.25 -28.02
C PRO A 193 -11.07 4.26 -26.94
N SER A 194 -10.92 2.95 -27.17
CA SER A 194 -11.23 1.92 -26.16
C SER A 194 -10.37 2.06 -24.90
N ILE A 195 -9.05 2.26 -25.08
CA ILE A 195 -8.10 2.40 -23.98
C ILE A 195 -8.33 3.72 -23.24
N LYS A 196 -8.66 4.80 -23.95
CA LYS A 196 -9.06 6.08 -23.33
C LYS A 196 -10.27 5.93 -22.40
N ARG A 197 -11.27 5.13 -22.79
CA ARG A 197 -12.41 4.82 -21.94
C ARG A 197 -12.00 4.07 -20.67
N ASP A 198 -11.10 3.11 -20.80
CA ASP A 198 -10.63 2.33 -19.66
C ASP A 198 -9.82 3.20 -18.70
N LEU A 199 -8.93 4.06 -19.21
CA LEU A 199 -8.20 5.04 -18.40
C LEU A 199 -9.13 5.98 -17.63
N PHE A 200 -10.20 6.46 -18.27
CA PHE A 200 -11.20 7.28 -17.58
C PHE A 200 -11.98 6.49 -16.52
N LYS A 201 -12.40 5.25 -16.80
CA LYS A 201 -13.06 4.41 -15.79
C LYS A 201 -12.16 4.13 -14.60
N GLU A 202 -10.88 3.81 -14.84
CA GLU A 202 -9.88 3.61 -13.79
C GLU A 202 -9.65 4.88 -12.97
N SER A 203 -9.61 6.05 -13.61
CA SER A 203 -9.45 7.32 -12.91
C SER A 203 -10.67 7.65 -12.05
N VAL A 204 -11.87 7.38 -12.55
CA VAL A 204 -13.12 7.43 -11.77
C VAL A 204 -12.99 6.53 -10.54
N ILE A 205 -12.64 5.24 -10.72
CA ILE A 205 -12.40 4.28 -9.62
C ILE A 205 -11.42 4.82 -8.61
N LYS A 206 -10.23 5.26 -9.05
CA LYS A 206 -9.21 5.83 -8.17
C LYS A 206 -9.72 7.04 -7.41
N GLN A 207 -10.41 7.97 -8.07
CA GLN A 207 -10.99 9.14 -7.43
C GLN A 207 -12.09 8.82 -6.43
N THR A 208 -12.77 7.68 -6.57
CA THR A 208 -13.81 7.27 -5.63
C THR A 208 -13.27 6.40 -4.51
N VAL A 209 -12.27 5.55 -4.77
CA VAL A 209 -11.45 4.95 -3.70
C VAL A 209 -10.89 6.06 -2.82
N ARG A 210 -10.48 7.18 -3.43
CA ARG A 210 -10.24 8.44 -2.72
C ARG A 210 -11.56 8.91 -2.08
N ALA A 211 -12.48 9.55 -2.80
CA ALA A 211 -13.65 10.25 -2.24
C ALA A 211 -14.58 9.46 -1.29
N SER A 212 -14.73 8.14 -1.45
CA SER A 212 -15.53 7.25 -0.60
C SER A 212 -14.85 6.88 0.72
N TYR A 213 -13.84 7.64 1.18
CA TYR A 213 -13.11 7.55 2.45
C TYR A 213 -13.95 7.09 3.66
N GLY A 214 -14.27 5.80 3.69
CA GLY A 214 -14.40 4.97 4.86
C GLY A 214 -13.09 4.21 4.96
N ASP A 215 -12.17 4.79 5.73
CA ASP A 215 -10.94 4.21 6.28
C ASP A 215 -10.47 2.86 5.69
N LEU A 216 -9.83 2.95 4.53
CA LEU A 216 -9.25 1.82 3.79
C LEU A 216 -7.82 1.48 4.22
N ALA A 217 -7.28 2.18 5.23
CA ALA A 217 -5.91 2.01 5.69
C ALA A 217 -5.59 0.57 6.17
N GLY A 218 -6.60 -0.24 6.48
CA GLY A 218 -6.46 -1.66 6.83
C GLY A 218 -6.72 -2.64 5.69
N MET A 219 -6.82 -2.18 4.44
CA MET A 219 -7.00 -3.02 3.26
C MET A 219 -5.64 -3.40 2.66
N MET A 220 -5.29 -4.68 2.74
CA MET A 220 -3.95 -5.17 2.37
C MET A 220 -4.06 -6.40 1.47
N VAL A 221 -3.11 -6.54 0.53
CA VAL A 221 -2.98 -7.75 -0.28
C VAL A 221 -2.51 -8.90 0.62
N ILE A 222 -3.27 -10.00 0.63
CA ILE A 222 -2.96 -11.20 1.43
C ILE A 222 -2.59 -12.40 0.56
N LYS A 223 -2.92 -12.40 -0.74
CA LYS A 223 -2.59 -13.49 -1.67
C LYS A 223 -2.54 -12.96 -3.11
N THR A 224 -1.66 -13.56 -3.90
CA THR A 224 -1.47 -13.31 -5.33
C THR A 224 -1.33 -14.66 -6.02
N PHE A 225 -1.97 -14.80 -7.19
CA PHE A 225 -1.89 -15.96 -8.08
C PHE A 225 -1.57 -15.49 -9.49
N GLU A 226 -0.87 -16.32 -10.25
CA GLU A 226 -0.59 -16.07 -11.66
C GLU A 226 -0.79 -17.36 -12.47
N GLU A 227 -1.53 -17.25 -13.57
CA GLU A 227 -1.71 -18.29 -14.57
C GLU A 227 -1.22 -17.76 -15.90
N ILE A 228 -0.19 -18.39 -16.48
CA ILE A 228 0.50 -17.87 -17.66
C ILE A 228 0.53 -18.95 -18.73
N ARG A 229 0.00 -18.62 -19.91
CA ARG A 229 0.03 -19.49 -21.10
C ARG A 229 1.45 -19.60 -21.67
N ASP A 230 1.68 -20.63 -22.48
CA ASP A 230 2.95 -20.85 -23.18
C ASP A 230 3.36 -19.65 -24.06
N SER A 231 2.38 -18.99 -24.67
CA SER A 231 2.47 -17.73 -25.42
C SER A 231 2.97 -16.54 -24.61
N GLY A 232 2.91 -16.61 -23.27
CA GLY A 232 3.28 -15.53 -22.34
C GLY A 232 2.13 -14.65 -21.89
N GLN A 233 0.98 -14.72 -22.55
CA GLN A 233 -0.24 -14.09 -22.06
C GLN A 233 -0.74 -14.82 -20.81
N GLY A 234 -1.46 -14.14 -19.93
CA GLY A 234 -1.94 -14.78 -18.70
C GLY A 234 -2.87 -13.91 -17.89
N THR A 235 -3.13 -14.32 -16.66
CA THR A 235 -3.98 -13.59 -15.71
C THR A 235 -3.31 -13.55 -14.35
N VAL A 236 -3.27 -12.37 -13.74
CA VAL A 236 -2.91 -12.15 -12.34
C VAL A 236 -4.18 -12.03 -11.52
N GLY A 237 -4.27 -12.74 -10.40
CA GLY A 237 -5.36 -12.62 -9.43
C GLY A 237 -4.83 -12.21 -8.06
N VAL A 238 -5.53 -11.32 -7.38
CA VAL A 238 -5.19 -10.89 -6.02
C VAL A 238 -6.36 -11.00 -5.06
N VAL A 239 -6.06 -11.22 -3.80
CA VAL A 239 -7.02 -11.21 -2.70
C VAL A 239 -6.60 -10.15 -1.69
N LEU A 240 -7.52 -9.24 -1.38
CA LEU A 240 -7.35 -8.20 -0.39
C LEU A 240 -8.17 -8.54 0.85
N ALA A 241 -7.64 -8.22 2.03
CA ALA A 241 -8.39 -8.24 3.28
C ALA A 241 -8.46 -6.85 3.86
N LEU A 242 -9.67 -6.37 4.14
CA LEU A 242 -9.93 -5.15 4.90
C LEU A 242 -10.19 -5.52 6.36
N SER A 243 -9.28 -5.13 7.26
CA SER A 243 -9.39 -5.39 8.70
C SER A 243 -9.51 -4.10 9.49
N ALA A 244 -10.54 -4.00 10.34
CA ALA A 244 -10.74 -2.86 11.23
C ALA A 244 -9.57 -2.67 12.21
N ASN A 245 -8.95 -3.75 12.70
CA ASN A 245 -7.82 -3.62 13.62
C ASN A 245 -6.56 -3.11 12.92
N LYS A 246 -6.25 -3.63 11.73
CA LYS A 246 -5.08 -3.18 10.95
C LYS A 246 -5.21 -1.72 10.57
N ARG A 247 -6.42 -1.32 10.24
CA ARG A 247 -6.80 0.06 9.96
C ARG A 247 -6.57 0.97 11.17
N ASP A 248 -7.08 0.59 12.34
CA ASP A 248 -6.88 1.35 13.59
C ASP A 248 -5.39 1.38 14.00
N GLN A 249 -4.63 0.31 13.71
CA GLN A 249 -3.18 0.29 13.90
C GLN A 249 -2.46 1.26 12.96
N VAL A 250 -2.82 1.30 11.69
CA VAL A 250 -2.24 2.24 10.72
C VAL A 250 -2.52 3.68 11.13
N ARG A 251 -3.72 3.98 11.64
CA ARG A 251 -4.06 5.28 12.26
C ARG A 251 -3.17 5.61 13.44
N ALA A 252 -3.12 4.71 14.42
CA ALA A 252 -2.26 4.92 15.59
C ALA A 252 -0.79 5.14 15.17
N MET A 253 -0.33 4.44 14.12
CA MET A 253 1.01 4.64 13.60
C MET A 253 1.25 6.03 13.04
N ILE A 254 0.34 6.50 12.19
CA ILE A 254 0.42 7.79 11.52
C ILE A 254 0.26 8.95 12.51
N ASP A 255 -0.71 8.85 13.43
CA ASP A 255 -1.04 9.91 14.39
C ASP A 255 0.01 10.06 15.50
N SER A 256 0.74 8.98 15.81
CA SER A 256 1.69 8.95 16.93
C SER A 256 3.01 9.69 16.68
N ASP A 257 3.32 10.06 15.43
CA ASP A 257 4.60 10.68 15.06
C ASP A 257 5.83 9.87 15.58
N GLY A 258 5.70 8.54 15.59
CA GLY A 258 6.69 7.58 16.05
C GLY A 258 6.63 7.20 17.53
N GLN A 259 5.73 7.80 18.32
CA GLN A 259 5.55 7.53 19.75
C GLN A 259 4.63 6.32 19.98
N ILE A 260 5.10 5.14 19.59
CA ILE A 260 4.33 3.89 19.70
C ILE A 260 5.02 2.94 20.65
N ALA A 261 4.25 2.38 21.59
CA ALA A 261 4.75 1.35 22.48
C ALA A 261 4.79 -0.02 21.77
N PRO A 262 5.81 -0.85 22.04
CA PRO A 262 5.89 -2.20 21.50
C PRO A 262 4.77 -3.09 22.05
N GLN A 263 4.24 -3.96 21.19
CA GLN A 263 3.26 -4.99 21.52
C GLN A 263 4.00 -6.32 21.77
N LYS A 264 4.33 -6.60 23.03
CA LYS A 264 5.18 -7.75 23.41
C LYS A 264 4.61 -9.10 22.98
N ASP A 265 3.30 -9.23 22.87
CA ASP A 265 2.60 -10.43 22.41
C ASP A 265 2.72 -10.65 20.89
N LYS A 266 3.06 -9.60 20.15
CA LYS A 266 3.27 -9.61 18.69
C LYS A 266 4.75 -9.60 18.29
N ALA A 267 5.66 -9.54 19.25
CA ALA A 267 7.09 -9.61 19.03
C ALA A 267 7.46 -10.85 18.21
N ASN A 268 8.35 -10.68 17.23
CA ASN A 268 8.87 -11.76 16.41
C ASN A 268 10.28 -12.15 16.87
N PRO A 269 10.42 -13.01 17.91
CA PRO A 269 11.73 -13.33 18.47
C PRO A 269 12.63 -14.12 17.51
N LYS A 270 12.08 -14.62 16.39
CA LYS A 270 12.85 -15.30 15.34
C LYS A 270 13.45 -14.33 14.34
N MET A 271 13.09 -13.05 14.41
CA MET A 271 13.63 -12.00 13.55
C MET A 271 14.91 -11.44 14.18
N THR A 272 16.07 -11.77 13.61
CA THR A 272 17.36 -11.20 14.05
C THR A 272 17.48 -9.73 13.63
N SER A 273 17.07 -9.42 12.40
CA SER A 273 17.03 -8.07 11.86
C SER A 273 15.92 -7.93 10.81
N ILE A 274 15.53 -6.69 10.49
CA ILE A 274 14.58 -6.41 9.40
C ILE A 274 15.14 -6.88 8.05
N TYR A 275 16.45 -6.73 7.84
CA TYR A 275 17.12 -7.23 6.64
C TYR A 275 17.00 -8.76 6.52
N ASP A 276 17.28 -9.50 7.59
CA ASP A 276 17.22 -10.97 7.59
C ASP A 276 15.80 -11.47 7.34
N MET A 277 14.79 -10.76 7.84
CA MET A 277 13.39 -11.07 7.54
C MET A 277 13.13 -11.11 6.03
N PHE A 278 13.57 -10.08 5.31
CA PHE A 278 13.36 -10.00 3.86
C PHE A 278 14.32 -10.88 3.08
N TYR A 279 15.56 -11.03 3.53
CA TYR A 279 16.51 -11.95 2.91
C TYR A 279 15.98 -13.39 2.90
N ASN A 280 15.39 -13.84 4.01
CA ASN A 280 14.78 -15.17 4.11
C ASN A 280 13.49 -15.32 3.28
N GLN A 281 12.87 -14.21 2.87
CA GLN A 281 11.65 -14.19 2.05
C GLN A 281 11.90 -13.82 0.59
N LYS A 282 13.15 -13.57 0.19
CA LYS A 282 13.54 -13.01 -1.12
C LYS A 282 12.91 -13.74 -2.32
N ASP A 283 12.69 -15.04 -2.20
CA ASP A 283 12.12 -15.89 -3.26
C ASP A 283 10.58 -15.79 -3.33
N THR A 284 9.96 -14.89 -2.58
CA THR A 284 8.50 -14.70 -2.56
C THR A 284 8.09 -13.23 -2.61
N LEU A 285 9.04 -12.29 -2.46
CA LEU A 285 8.78 -10.85 -2.44
C LEU A 285 8.12 -10.32 -3.71
N TYR A 286 8.35 -10.95 -4.86
CA TYR A 286 7.72 -10.57 -6.13
C TYR A 286 6.19 -10.83 -6.17
N LEU A 287 5.67 -11.61 -5.24
CA LEU A 287 4.22 -11.84 -5.07
C LEU A 287 3.59 -10.85 -4.08
N LYS A 288 4.41 -10.02 -3.42
CA LYS A 288 3.96 -8.99 -2.49
C LYS A 288 3.71 -7.68 -3.23
N ALA A 289 2.62 -7.00 -2.90
CA ALA A 289 2.23 -5.73 -3.49
C ALA A 289 1.56 -4.84 -2.44
N GLY A 290 1.65 -3.53 -2.64
CA GLY A 290 1.06 -2.55 -1.73
C GLY A 290 1.78 -2.51 -0.39
N THR A 291 1.02 -2.25 0.67
CA THR A 291 1.52 -2.17 2.04
C THR A 291 1.04 -3.33 2.91
N GLN A 292 1.84 -3.64 3.93
CA GLN A 292 1.52 -4.59 4.98
C GLN A 292 1.96 -4.06 6.34
N VAL A 293 1.26 -4.49 7.39
CA VAL A 293 1.69 -4.29 8.78
C VAL A 293 2.44 -5.55 9.23
N ALA A 294 3.60 -5.35 9.84
CA ALA A 294 4.38 -6.41 10.48
C ALA A 294 4.93 -5.91 11.82
N TYR A 295 5.57 -6.82 12.57
CA TYR A 295 6.14 -6.53 13.87
C TYR A 295 7.60 -6.93 13.93
N ASP A 296 8.40 -6.11 14.59
CA ASP A 296 9.82 -6.40 14.81
C ASP A 296 10.04 -7.41 15.96
N SER A 297 11.31 -7.63 16.32
CA SER A 297 11.71 -8.56 17.38
C SER A 297 11.32 -8.09 18.79
N GLU A 298 11.07 -6.79 18.97
CA GLU A 298 10.65 -6.17 20.22
C GLU A 298 9.12 -5.98 20.29
N GLY A 299 8.42 -6.16 19.16
CA GLY A 299 6.97 -5.98 19.04
C GLY A 299 6.55 -4.59 18.56
N TYR A 300 7.45 -3.76 18.04
CA TYR A 300 7.05 -2.51 17.38
C TYR A 300 6.34 -2.82 16.07
N PRO A 301 5.18 -2.19 15.82
CA PRO A 301 4.53 -2.29 14.52
C PRO A 301 5.32 -1.48 13.48
N MET A 302 5.40 -2.02 12.28
CA MET A 302 6.05 -1.43 11.13
C MET A 302 5.10 -1.45 9.93
N LEU A 303 5.16 -0.41 9.09
CA LEU A 303 4.54 -0.44 7.77
C LEU A 303 5.60 -0.83 6.74
N ILE A 304 5.36 -1.94 6.06
CA ILE A 304 6.20 -2.42 4.98
C ILE A 304 5.50 -2.06 3.67
N SER A 305 6.23 -1.47 2.73
CA SER A 305 5.74 -1.18 1.39
C SER A 305 6.58 -1.87 0.35
N TYR A 306 5.92 -2.59 -0.57
CA TYR A 306 6.55 -3.37 -1.62
C TYR A 306 6.39 -2.65 -2.96
N GLY A 307 7.50 -2.49 -3.68
CA GLY A 307 7.49 -2.01 -5.04
C GLY A 307 8.32 -2.91 -5.94
N GLN A 308 7.87 -3.06 -7.18
CA GLN A 308 8.46 -3.96 -8.16
C GLN A 308 8.49 -3.31 -9.55
N ALA A 309 9.47 -3.71 -10.35
CA ALA A 309 9.64 -3.26 -11.72
C ALA A 309 10.31 -4.32 -12.58
N GLY A 310 10.04 -4.26 -13.87
CA GLY A 310 10.68 -5.07 -14.88
C GLY A 310 12.04 -4.55 -15.31
N VAL A 311 12.98 -5.44 -15.61
CA VAL A 311 14.23 -5.10 -16.30
C VAL A 311 14.05 -5.41 -17.78
N THR A 312 13.89 -4.37 -18.59
CA THR A 312 13.69 -4.51 -20.03
C THR A 312 14.90 -5.19 -20.68
N TYR A 313 14.66 -6.06 -21.66
CA TYR A 313 15.76 -6.80 -22.33
C TYR A 313 16.81 -5.85 -22.92
N ALA A 314 18.06 -6.08 -22.54
CA ALA A 314 19.23 -5.33 -22.99
C ALA A 314 20.21 -6.24 -23.74
N SER A 315 20.69 -5.75 -24.90
CA SER A 315 21.61 -6.43 -25.82
C SER A 315 23.04 -6.55 -25.28
N SER A 316 23.45 -5.66 -24.37
CA SER A 316 24.79 -5.66 -23.76
C SER A 316 24.74 -5.71 -22.23
N SER A 317 25.85 -6.11 -21.60
CA SER A 317 26.00 -6.11 -20.14
C SER A 317 25.97 -4.70 -19.54
N ALA A 318 26.51 -3.71 -20.26
CA ALA A 318 26.50 -2.31 -19.88
C ALA A 318 25.07 -1.77 -19.87
N GLU A 319 24.31 -1.95 -20.95
CA GLU A 319 22.89 -1.58 -21.02
C GLU A 319 22.09 -2.26 -19.91
N ARG A 320 22.30 -3.57 -19.68
CA ARG A 320 21.59 -4.30 -18.62
C ARG A 320 21.84 -3.72 -17.23
N LYS A 321 23.06 -3.24 -16.95
CA LYS A 321 23.37 -2.58 -15.68
C LYS A 321 22.60 -1.27 -15.53
N ILE A 322 22.45 -0.50 -16.60
CA ILE A 322 21.70 0.76 -16.56
C ILE A 322 20.20 0.48 -16.43
N GLU A 323 19.67 -0.50 -17.17
CA GLU A 323 18.26 -0.92 -17.07
C GLU A 323 17.91 -1.41 -15.67
N ARG A 324 18.77 -2.21 -15.04
CA ARG A 324 18.58 -2.62 -13.62
C ARG A 324 18.53 -1.42 -12.70
N LYS A 325 19.44 -0.45 -12.87
CA LYS A 325 19.47 0.76 -12.04
C LYS A 325 18.17 1.55 -12.20
N ALA A 326 17.71 1.73 -13.43
CA ALA A 326 16.46 2.40 -13.70
C ALA A 326 15.29 1.63 -13.09
N ALA A 327 15.16 0.33 -13.37
CA ALA A 327 14.07 -0.51 -12.88
C ALA A 327 14.00 -0.45 -11.34
N LYS A 328 15.14 -0.48 -10.67
CA LYS A 328 15.24 -0.31 -9.23
C LYS A 328 14.69 1.03 -8.74
N SER A 329 15.01 2.14 -9.40
CA SER A 329 14.41 3.45 -9.09
C SER A 329 12.89 3.43 -9.22
N PHE A 330 12.34 2.75 -10.23
CA PHE A 330 10.90 2.63 -10.41
C PHE A 330 10.26 1.73 -9.36
N ALA A 331 10.91 0.62 -8.99
CA ALA A 331 10.46 -0.21 -7.88
C ALA A 331 10.41 0.60 -6.57
N THR A 332 11.42 1.44 -6.31
CA THR A 332 11.41 2.34 -5.15
C THR A 332 10.26 3.34 -5.21
N ASN A 333 9.99 3.93 -6.37
CA ASN A 333 8.84 4.83 -6.56
C ASN A 333 7.51 4.13 -6.31
N ASN A 334 7.35 2.90 -6.82
CA ASN A 334 6.14 2.10 -6.64
C ASN A 334 5.91 1.76 -5.15
N ALA A 335 6.98 1.50 -4.40
CA ALA A 335 6.90 1.31 -2.95
C ALA A 335 6.50 2.61 -2.23
N TRP A 336 7.06 3.76 -2.61
CA TRP A 336 6.65 5.06 -2.05
C TRP A 336 5.19 5.37 -2.37
N ALA A 337 4.75 5.12 -3.60
CA ALA A 337 3.37 5.32 -4.04
C ALA A 337 2.37 4.49 -3.21
N SER A 338 2.68 3.21 -2.98
CA SER A 338 1.86 2.32 -2.15
C SER A 338 1.77 2.79 -0.70
N LEU A 339 2.89 3.27 -0.16
CA LEU A 339 2.97 3.79 1.20
C LEU A 339 2.18 5.10 1.34
N ALA A 340 2.32 6.00 0.38
CA ALA A 340 1.57 7.25 0.32
C ALA A 340 0.07 7.01 0.15
N GLN A 341 -0.33 6.03 -0.66
CA GLN A 341 -1.73 5.61 -0.76
C GLN A 341 -2.26 5.20 0.62
N THR A 342 -1.52 4.36 1.35
CA THR A 342 -1.93 3.90 2.69
C THR A 342 -2.00 5.04 3.70
N TYR A 343 -1.02 5.94 3.67
CA TYR A 343 -1.00 7.15 4.50
C TYR A 343 -2.20 8.05 4.21
N ASN A 344 -2.48 8.33 2.95
CA ASN A 344 -3.59 9.20 2.56
C ASN A 344 -4.97 8.57 2.78
N LEU A 345 -5.07 7.23 2.80
CA LEU A 345 -6.28 6.50 3.18
C LEU A 345 -6.58 6.54 4.69
N ASN A 346 -5.67 7.12 5.49
CA ASN A 346 -5.79 7.31 6.93
C ASN A 346 -6.62 8.55 7.31
N GLY A 347 -7.93 8.47 7.10
CA GLY A 347 -8.96 9.18 7.87
C GLY A 347 -9.08 10.71 7.86
N ASP A 348 -8.02 11.50 7.63
CA ASP A 348 -8.06 12.96 7.89
C ASP A 348 -8.50 13.81 6.69
N PHE A 349 -9.12 13.17 5.69
CA PHE A 349 -9.59 13.85 4.47
C PHE A 349 -10.86 14.69 4.69
N GLN A 350 -11.57 14.53 5.81
CA GLN A 350 -12.85 15.23 6.03
C GLN A 350 -12.76 16.55 6.80
N GLU A 351 -11.71 16.83 7.58
CA GLU A 351 -11.78 17.94 8.55
C GLU A 351 -10.83 19.12 8.29
N SER A 352 -9.87 19.00 7.34
CA SER A 352 -8.95 20.11 7.05
C SER A 352 -8.89 20.55 5.58
N THR A 353 -9.43 21.76 5.37
CA THR A 353 -8.99 22.81 4.43
C THR A 353 -9.38 22.76 2.93
N SER A 354 -9.41 23.98 2.37
CA SER A 354 -9.95 24.46 1.09
C SER A 354 -9.68 23.61 -0.15
N GLU A 355 -10.48 23.86 -1.21
CA GLU A 355 -10.31 23.27 -2.56
C GLU A 355 -8.85 23.24 -3.05
N GLU A 356 -7.99 24.18 -2.66
CA GLU A 356 -6.55 24.19 -2.98
C GLU A 356 -5.74 23.04 -2.34
N SER A 357 -6.06 22.61 -1.12
CA SER A 357 -5.39 21.45 -0.49
C SER A 357 -5.83 20.10 -1.06
N ARG A 358 -7.02 20.06 -1.68
CA ARG A 358 -7.53 18.87 -2.39
C ARG A 358 -6.78 18.65 -3.70
N VAL A 359 -6.51 19.73 -4.44
CA VAL A 359 -5.76 19.71 -5.71
C VAL A 359 -4.28 19.35 -5.49
N SER A 360 -3.64 19.91 -4.46
CA SER A 360 -2.23 19.58 -4.14
C SER A 360 -2.03 18.13 -3.68
N LYS A 361 -3.02 17.52 -3.03
CA LYS A 361 -2.97 16.11 -2.61
C LYS A 361 -3.45 15.14 -3.70
N SER A 362 -4.29 15.58 -4.66
CA SER A 362 -4.67 14.76 -5.82
C SER A 362 -3.52 14.58 -6.81
N GLU A 363 -2.73 15.64 -7.08
CA GLU A 363 -1.51 15.55 -7.92
C GLU A 363 -0.51 14.48 -7.41
N GLN A 364 -0.49 14.17 -6.11
CA GLN A 364 0.38 13.17 -5.47
C GLN A 364 -0.09 11.72 -5.72
N PHE A 365 -1.39 11.59 -5.92
CA PHE A 365 -2.15 10.36 -6.03
C PHE A 365 -2.18 9.87 -7.49
N ASP A 366 -1.89 10.77 -8.44
CA ASP A 366 -1.89 10.51 -9.88
C ASP A 366 -0.54 9.96 -10.40
N LEU A 367 0.47 9.95 -9.52
CA LEU A 367 1.71 9.21 -9.69
C LEU A 367 1.54 7.67 -9.55
N ILE A 368 0.32 7.19 -9.29
CA ILE A 368 -0.01 5.81 -8.89
C ILE A 368 -0.33 4.89 -10.08
N ALA A 369 -0.32 5.38 -11.32
CA ALA A 369 -0.85 4.63 -12.46
C ALA A 369 0.18 4.46 -13.60
N GLY A 370 0.79 3.29 -13.67
CA GLY A 370 0.79 2.51 -14.91
C GLY A 370 1.39 3.11 -16.19
N ALA A 371 2.49 3.86 -16.15
CA ALA A 371 3.23 4.08 -17.38
C ALA A 371 4.08 2.83 -17.72
N VAL A 372 3.63 2.02 -18.69
CA VAL A 372 4.54 1.10 -19.41
C VAL A 372 5.71 1.95 -19.91
N ARG A 373 6.94 1.58 -19.57
CA ARG A 373 8.10 2.35 -19.97
C ARG A 373 8.18 2.31 -21.50
N LYS A 374 7.94 3.46 -22.13
CA LYS A 374 8.22 3.63 -23.55
C LYS A 374 9.74 3.60 -23.70
N LYS A 375 10.25 2.86 -24.69
CA LYS A 375 11.69 2.81 -25.01
C LYS A 375 12.13 4.20 -25.48
N SER A 376 12.52 5.08 -24.56
CA SER A 376 13.06 6.40 -24.84
C SER A 376 14.59 6.30 -24.93
N PRO A 377 15.24 6.99 -25.89
CA PRO A 377 16.70 7.18 -25.89
C PRO A 377 17.24 7.99 -24.69
N GLY A 378 16.38 8.45 -23.77
CA GLY A 378 16.71 9.33 -22.65
C GLY A 378 16.64 8.66 -21.27
N LEU A 379 17.27 7.50 -21.07
CA LEU A 379 17.30 6.77 -19.79
C LEU A 379 17.78 7.63 -18.60
N THR A 380 18.66 8.61 -18.85
CA THR A 380 19.07 9.62 -17.85
C THR A 380 17.91 10.53 -17.44
N ASN A 381 17.08 10.96 -18.39
CA ASN A 381 15.93 11.82 -18.12
C ASN A 381 14.83 11.05 -17.37
N GLU A 382 14.67 9.76 -17.63
CA GLU A 382 13.74 8.90 -16.89
C GLU A 382 14.22 8.63 -15.47
N LEU A 383 15.52 8.43 -15.26
CA LEU A 383 16.12 8.35 -13.93
C LEU A 383 15.97 9.67 -13.16
N ILE A 384 16.21 10.82 -13.80
CA ILE A 384 16.01 12.14 -13.19
C ILE A 384 14.55 12.31 -12.77
N LYS A 385 13.60 12.02 -13.66
CA LYS A 385 12.17 12.08 -13.34
C LYS A 385 11.77 11.12 -12.22
N ALA A 386 12.28 9.90 -12.24
CA ALA A 386 11.99 8.92 -11.20
C ALA A 386 12.50 9.43 -9.83
N VAL A 387 13.69 10.02 -9.78
CA VAL A 387 14.25 10.65 -8.58
C VAL A 387 13.44 11.87 -8.15
N GLU A 388 13.05 12.74 -9.08
CA GLU A 388 12.18 13.90 -8.81
C GLU A 388 10.80 13.47 -8.27
N GLN A 389 10.21 12.40 -8.83
CA GLN A 389 8.94 11.83 -8.36
C GLN A 389 9.09 11.24 -6.96
N SER A 390 10.15 10.46 -6.71
CA SER A 390 10.48 9.95 -5.37
C SER A 390 10.64 11.09 -4.37
N ALA A 391 11.39 12.13 -4.75
CA ALA A 391 11.62 13.30 -3.90
C ALA A 391 10.31 14.06 -3.65
N SER A 392 9.46 14.21 -4.66
CA SER A 392 8.13 14.82 -4.56
C SER A 392 7.25 14.03 -3.58
N MET A 393 7.12 12.70 -3.76
CA MET A 393 6.35 11.82 -2.86
C MET A 393 6.88 11.86 -1.43
N THR A 394 8.20 11.81 -1.25
CA THR A 394 8.82 11.90 0.09
C THR A 394 8.55 13.26 0.73
N SER A 395 8.65 14.34 -0.06
CA SER A 395 8.41 15.71 0.39
C SER A 395 6.94 16.01 0.63
N SER A 396 6.02 15.30 -0.03
CA SER A 396 4.58 15.49 0.09
C SER A 396 4.00 14.73 1.28
N LEU A 397 4.68 13.66 1.70
CA LEU A 397 4.49 12.99 2.98
C LEU A 397 5.11 13.81 4.13
N GLN A 398 4.89 15.13 4.19
CA GLN A 398 5.63 16.14 4.97
C GLN A 398 5.93 15.82 6.46
N ASN A 399 5.34 14.78 7.04
CA ASN A 399 5.57 14.34 8.41
C ASN A 399 6.01 12.86 8.55
N MET A 400 6.12 12.09 7.46
CA MET A 400 6.41 10.66 7.50
C MET A 400 7.92 10.41 7.48
N THR A 401 8.57 10.83 8.57
CA THR A 401 9.97 10.50 8.86
C THR A 401 10.13 9.02 9.24
N GLY A 402 11.36 8.49 9.23
CA GLY A 402 11.64 7.11 9.65
C GLY A 402 11.29 6.02 8.64
N VAL A 403 11.10 6.37 7.36
CA VAL A 403 11.05 5.42 6.24
C VAL A 403 12.45 5.19 5.69
N SER A 404 12.82 3.94 5.43
CA SER A 404 14.06 3.61 4.73
C SER A 404 13.91 2.37 3.87
N THR A 405 14.80 2.24 2.88
CA THR A 405 14.96 1.01 2.10
C THR A 405 15.66 -0.04 2.95
N GLU A 406 14.94 -1.10 3.31
CA GLU A 406 15.52 -2.21 4.12
C GLU A 406 16.03 -3.35 3.26
N PHE A 407 15.43 -3.55 2.08
CA PHE A 407 15.79 -4.67 1.23
C PHE A 407 15.51 -4.37 -0.24
N GLU A 408 16.38 -4.91 -1.09
CA GLU A 408 16.26 -4.80 -2.53
C GLU A 408 16.57 -6.18 -3.11
N TRP A 409 15.80 -6.58 -4.11
CA TRP A 409 15.94 -7.91 -4.70
C TRP A 409 15.96 -7.83 -6.22
N SER A 410 16.60 -8.82 -6.82
CA SER A 410 16.56 -9.10 -8.24
C SER A 410 16.37 -10.60 -8.41
N ARG A 411 15.46 -10.99 -9.30
CA ARG A 411 15.25 -12.40 -9.64
C ARG A 411 14.67 -12.54 -11.03
N LYS A 412 14.66 -13.77 -11.53
CA LYS A 412 13.87 -14.11 -12.71
C LYS A 412 12.48 -14.56 -12.31
N HIS A 413 11.50 -14.21 -13.13
CA HIS A 413 10.15 -14.76 -13.03
C HIS A 413 10.22 -16.29 -13.21
N PRO A 414 9.60 -17.10 -12.32
CA PRO A 414 9.82 -18.55 -12.31
C PRO A 414 9.37 -19.26 -13.60
N VAL A 415 8.29 -18.79 -14.22
CA VAL A 415 7.77 -19.34 -15.50
C VAL A 415 8.41 -18.69 -16.73
N MET A 416 8.41 -17.35 -16.79
CA MET A 416 8.82 -16.60 -17.98
C MET A 416 10.33 -16.35 -18.09
N GLY A 417 11.07 -16.41 -16.99
CA GLY A 417 12.51 -16.19 -16.99
C GLY A 417 12.95 -14.72 -17.18
N HIS A 418 12.01 -13.79 -17.37
CA HIS A 418 12.28 -12.36 -17.43
C HIS A 418 12.77 -11.82 -16.09
N GLU A 419 13.70 -10.87 -16.13
CA GLU A 419 14.32 -10.31 -14.93
C GLU A 419 13.42 -9.24 -14.30
N MET A 420 13.23 -9.36 -12.99
CA MET A 420 12.45 -8.47 -12.16
C MET A 420 13.33 -7.94 -11.03
N VAL A 421 13.07 -6.72 -10.61
CA VAL A 421 13.66 -6.14 -9.42
C VAL A 421 12.57 -5.60 -8.50
N GLY A 422 12.87 -5.50 -7.22
CA GLY A 422 11.99 -4.85 -6.28
C GLY A 422 12.72 -4.19 -5.13
N THR A 423 12.00 -3.30 -4.47
CA THR A 423 12.43 -2.51 -3.33
C THR A 423 11.41 -2.71 -2.21
N VAL A 424 11.90 -2.86 -0.99
CA VAL A 424 11.10 -2.92 0.22
C VAL A 424 11.43 -1.71 1.08
N LEU A 425 10.44 -0.84 1.24
CA LEU A 425 10.52 0.30 2.16
C LEU A 425 9.87 -0.09 3.48
N VAL A 426 10.46 0.34 4.59
CA VAL A 426 9.87 0.17 5.92
C VAL A 426 9.82 1.50 6.62
N TRP A 427 8.62 1.86 7.05
CA TRP A 427 8.41 2.88 8.06
C TRP A 427 8.49 2.23 9.44
N HIS A 428 9.35 2.77 10.30
CA HIS A 428 9.59 2.23 11.64
C HIS A 428 9.58 3.33 12.72
N PRO A 429 8.81 3.18 13.82
CA PRO A 429 8.73 4.20 14.87
C PRO A 429 10.09 4.51 15.53
N LYS A 430 10.89 3.49 15.87
CA LYS A 430 12.27 3.70 16.38
C LYS A 430 13.13 4.56 15.45
N LYS A 431 13.03 4.42 14.12
CA LYS A 431 13.82 5.24 13.17
C LYS A 431 13.43 6.72 13.18
N ILE A 432 12.15 7.03 13.45
CA ILE A 432 11.71 8.41 13.67
C ILE A 432 12.42 9.02 14.87
N VAL A 433 12.36 8.32 16.01
CA VAL A 433 12.96 8.79 17.27
C VAL A 433 14.46 9.00 17.09
N SER A 434 15.17 8.02 16.53
CA SER A 434 16.61 8.12 16.28
C SER A 434 16.95 9.27 15.32
N THR A 435 16.17 9.47 14.25
CA THR A 435 16.40 10.57 13.29
C THR A 435 16.18 11.94 13.94
N LYS A 436 15.14 12.09 14.77
CA LYS A 436 14.88 13.33 15.52
C LYS A 436 16.00 13.61 16.52
N ASN A 437 16.45 12.60 17.26
CA ASN A 437 17.51 12.77 18.26
C ASN A 437 18.84 13.15 17.60
N MET A 438 19.17 12.53 16.47
CA MET A 438 20.35 12.89 15.66
C MET A 438 20.23 14.31 15.08
N ALA A 439 19.07 14.67 14.51
CA ALA A 439 18.83 16.02 13.97
C ALA A 439 18.91 17.12 15.05
N ASN A 440 18.54 16.80 16.28
CA ASN A 440 18.64 17.71 17.44
C ASN A 440 20.05 17.81 18.04
N GLY A 441 21.05 17.16 17.43
CA GLY A 441 22.45 17.21 17.88
C GLY A 441 22.68 16.46 19.19
N MET A 442 21.86 15.44 19.49
CA MET A 442 22.11 14.57 20.63
C MET A 442 23.47 13.89 20.48
N ARG A 443 24.24 13.85 21.58
CA ARG A 443 25.59 13.27 21.57
C ARG A 443 25.52 11.75 21.39
N ALA A 444 26.53 11.18 20.71
CA ALA A 444 26.61 9.75 20.41
C ALA A 444 26.44 8.84 21.64
N ASP A 445 27.07 9.19 22.77
CA ASP A 445 26.95 8.45 24.04
C ASP A 445 25.51 8.39 24.57
N LYS A 446 24.70 9.43 24.31
CA LYS A 446 23.29 9.46 24.68
C LYS A 446 22.41 8.72 23.67
N LEU A 447 22.72 8.80 22.38
CA LEU A 447 22.04 8.04 21.33
C LEU A 447 22.23 6.52 21.55
N GLU A 448 23.45 6.10 21.87
CA GLU A 448 23.77 4.73 22.23
C GLU A 448 23.04 4.30 23.50
N GLN A 449 23.00 5.12 24.56
CA GLN A 449 22.26 4.81 25.78
C GLN A 449 20.74 4.70 25.54
N GLU A 450 20.16 5.54 24.68
CA GLU A 450 18.75 5.44 24.28
C GLU A 450 18.47 4.20 23.42
N ALA A 451 19.39 3.82 22.53
CA ALA A 451 19.29 2.59 21.74
C ALA A 451 19.51 1.32 22.60
N LEU A 452 20.42 1.38 23.57
CA LEU A 452 20.82 0.29 24.48
C LEU A 452 19.89 0.12 25.69
N GLY A 453 18.92 1.02 25.89
CA GLY A 453 17.76 0.79 26.76
C GLY A 453 16.89 -0.42 26.38
N ALA A 454 17.25 -1.15 25.31
CA ALA A 454 16.67 -2.39 24.80
C ALA A 454 17.66 -3.60 24.71
N GLU A 455 18.73 -3.57 25.53
CA GLU A 455 19.66 -4.66 25.91
C GLU A 455 20.81 -5.15 24.98
N SER A 456 21.98 -5.23 25.66
CA SER A 456 23.12 -6.17 25.65
C SER A 456 23.78 -6.64 24.34
N LEU A 457 25.06 -6.25 24.24
CA LEU A 457 26.10 -6.70 23.31
C LEU A 457 26.53 -8.15 23.50
N SER A 458 26.86 -8.85 22.40
CA SER A 458 28.12 -9.59 22.22
C SER A 458 28.07 -10.61 21.06
N GLY A 459 29.04 -10.53 20.13
CA GLY A 459 29.63 -11.75 19.51
C GLY A 459 30.09 -11.61 18.06
N SER A 460 31.38 -11.32 17.86
CA SER A 460 32.06 -11.30 16.54
C SER A 460 32.30 -12.70 15.97
N ILE A 461 32.28 -12.85 14.64
CA ILE A 461 32.98 -13.92 13.92
C ILE A 461 33.63 -13.33 12.64
N ASN A 462 34.94 -13.59 12.49
CA ASN A 462 35.77 -13.16 11.37
C ASN A 462 35.60 -14.05 10.12
N SER A 463 35.58 -13.44 8.94
CA SER A 463 36.08 -14.06 7.70
C SER A 463 36.76 -13.01 6.82
N ALA A 464 37.91 -13.35 6.26
CA ALA A 464 38.81 -12.44 5.57
C ALA A 464 38.27 -12.01 4.18
N GLU A 465 37.83 -10.76 4.10
CA GLU A 465 37.82 -9.93 2.89
C GLU A 465 38.51 -8.58 3.23
N SER A 466 38.88 -7.82 2.19
CA SER A 466 39.56 -6.51 2.25
C SER A 466 39.11 -5.64 3.43
N GLU A 467 40.05 -4.96 4.10
CA GLU A 467 39.82 -4.14 5.32
C GLU A 467 38.46 -3.43 5.32
N ASP A 468 37.57 -3.94 6.16
CA ASP A 468 36.34 -3.28 6.56
C ASP A 468 36.74 -2.08 7.43
N MET A 469 36.64 -0.87 6.86
CA MET A 469 36.81 0.39 7.59
C MET A 469 35.48 0.90 8.16
N PHE A 470 34.42 0.10 8.10
CA PHE A 470 33.15 0.39 8.72
C PHE A 470 33.14 -0.20 10.14
N ASP A 471 33.57 0.60 11.12
CA ASP A 471 33.21 0.35 12.52
C ASP A 471 31.85 1.03 12.78
N ALA A 472 30.85 0.25 13.20
CA ALA A 472 29.56 0.78 13.61
C ALA A 472 29.66 1.69 14.86
N ALA A 473 30.80 1.70 15.55
CA ALA A 473 31.12 2.64 16.63
C ALA A 473 31.74 3.96 16.14
N ASP A 474 32.15 4.06 14.87
CA ASP A 474 32.78 5.25 14.27
C ASP A 474 31.81 6.09 13.39
N PHE A 475 30.56 5.64 13.21
CA PHE A 475 29.47 6.30 12.45
C PHE A 475 28.15 6.24 13.22
#